data_AF-A0A7Y5DLV9-F1
#
_entry.id   AF-A0A7Y5DLV9-F1
#
_cell.length_a   1.000
_cell.length_b   1.000
_cell.length_c   1.000
_cell.angle_alpha   90.00
_cell.angle_beta   90.00
_cell.angle_gamma   90.00
#
_symmetry.space_group_name_H-M   'P 1'
#
loop_
_entity.id
_entity.type
_entity.pdbx_description
1 polymer ?
#
loop_
_entity_poly.entity_id
_entity_poly.type
_entity_poly.pdbx_seq_one_letter_code
_entity_poly.pdbx_strand_id
1 'polypeptide(L)' 'RDYDLLPARIEEIAAQIARDEAALHDPALYTRDPARFAALTKAIEAARAEKDAAEERWLELAEMAEG' A
#
# COMPACT_ATOMS: atom_id res chain seq x y z
N ARG A 1 -1.16 -3.16 -21.45
CA ARG A 1 0.10 -3.80 -21.04
C ARG A 1 0.23 -3.51 -19.56
N ASP A 2 -0.28 -4.40 -18.71
CA ASP A 2 -0.45 -4.18 -17.27
C ASP A 2 0.84 -3.77 -16.54
N TYR A 3 2.01 -4.13 -17.10
CA TYR A 3 3.34 -3.67 -16.69
C TYR A 3 3.54 -2.14 -16.68
N ASP A 4 2.96 -1.39 -17.63
CA ASP A 4 3.14 0.07 -17.74
C ASP A 4 2.41 0.83 -16.60
N LEU A 5 1.36 0.22 -16.05
CA LEU A 5 0.52 0.81 -15.01
C LEU A 5 0.97 0.37 -13.60
N LEU A 6 1.69 -0.75 -13.49
CA LEU A 6 2.16 -1.31 -12.22
C LEU A 6 3.01 -0.33 -11.41
N PRO A 7 3.99 0.40 -11.98
CA PRO A 7 4.75 1.41 -11.25
C PRO A 7 3.85 2.51 -10.67
N ALA A 8 2.90 3.02 -11.45
CA ALA A 8 1.97 4.04 -10.97
C ALA A 8 1.04 3.51 -9.86
N ARG A 9 0.64 2.23 -9.95
CA ARG A 9 -0.14 1.58 -8.91
C ARG A 9 0.66 1.38 -7.62
N ILE A 10 1.92 0.99 -7.70
CA ILE A 10 2.81 0.85 -6.54
C ILE A 10 2.98 2.21 -5.83
N GLU A 11 3.19 3.29 -6.59
CA GLU A 11 3.29 4.65 -6.04
C GLU A 11 1.98 5.10 -5.36
N GLU A 12 0.83 4.79 -5.95
CA GLU A 12 -0.48 5.09 -5.36
C GLU A 12 -0.68 4.34 -4.02
N ILE A 13 -0.31 3.05 -3.98
CA ILE A 13 -0.37 2.25 -2.75
C ILE A 13 0.59 2.82 -1.70
N ALA A 14 1.81 3.21 -2.08
CA ALA A 14 2.78 3.83 -1.18
C ALA A 14 2.27 5.15 -0.59
N ALA A 15 1.64 5.99 -1.42
CA ALA A 15 1.02 7.23 -0.96
C ALA A 15 -0.16 6.97 0.00
N GLN A 16 -0.97 5.94 -0.26
CA GLN A 16 -2.05 5.53 0.62
C GLN A 16 -1.53 5.06 1.99
N ILE A 17 -0.49 4.22 2.01
CA ILE A 17 0.18 3.78 3.25
C ILE A 17 0.68 4.99 4.05
N ALA A 18 1.44 5.89 3.41
CA ALA A 18 2.00 7.06 4.09
C ALA A 18 0.90 7.97 4.68
N ARG A 19 -0.22 8.13 3.97
CA ARG A 19 -1.38 8.90 4.45
C ARG A 19 -2.02 8.25 5.68
N ASP A 20 -2.22 6.94 5.65
CA ASP A 20 -2.86 6.23 6.76
C ASP A 20 -1.94 6.15 7.98
N GLU A 21 -0.63 5.96 7.78
CA GLU A 21 0.37 6.03 8.85
C GLU A 21 0.38 7.42 9.49
N ALA A 22 0.35 8.50 8.68
CA ALA A 22 0.22 9.86 9.18
C ALA A 22 -1.05 10.06 10.03
N ALA A 23 -2.15 9.40 9.68
CA ALA A 23 -3.37 9.43 10.49
C ALA A 23 -3.22 8.66 11.82
N LEU A 24 -2.52 7.53 11.82
CA LEU A 24 -2.23 6.76 13.05
C LEU A 24 -1.28 7.48 14.01
N HIS A 25 -0.49 8.43 13.52
CA HIS A 25 0.38 9.26 14.37
C HIS A 25 -0.39 10.24 15.29
N ASP A 26 -1.70 10.44 15.11
CA ASP A 26 -2.53 11.19 16.07
C ASP A 26 -2.72 10.37 17.37
N PRO A 27 -2.04 10.72 18.50
CA PRO A 27 -2.12 9.93 19.73
C PRO A 27 -3.51 9.96 20.37
N ALA A 28 -4.36 10.93 20.01
CA ALA A 28 -5.73 11.00 20.49
C ALA A 28 -6.69 10.12 19.66
N LEU A 29 -6.27 9.63 18.50
CA LEU A 29 -7.13 8.87 17.60
C LEU A 29 -7.63 7.57 18.24
N TYR A 30 -6.75 6.83 18.92
CA TYR A 30 -7.15 5.56 19.55
C TYR A 30 -8.23 5.74 20.62
N THR A 31 -8.15 6.82 21.41
CA THR A 31 -9.14 7.12 22.45
C THR A 31 -10.42 7.72 21.87
N ARG A 32 -10.31 8.59 20.86
CA ARG A 32 -11.45 9.26 20.22
C ARG A 32 -12.26 8.33 19.32
N ASP A 33 -11.58 7.50 18.55
CA ASP A 33 -12.17 6.65 17.51
C ASP A 33 -11.36 5.35 17.31
N PRO A 34 -11.48 4.39 18.23
CA PRO A 34 -10.75 3.12 18.16
C PRO A 34 -11.13 2.29 16.93
N ALA A 35 -12.36 2.44 16.42
CA ALA A 35 -12.82 1.75 15.22
C ALA A 35 -12.06 2.26 13.99
N ARG A 36 -11.89 3.58 13.87
CA ARG A 36 -11.07 4.17 12.79
C ARG A 36 -9.60 3.78 12.91
N PHE A 37 -9.04 3.75 14.12
CA PHE A 37 -7.67 3.27 14.34
C PHE A 37 -7.50 1.84 13.82
N ALA A 38 -8.38 0.91 14.25
CA ALA A 38 -8.35 -0.48 13.81
C ALA A 38 -8.53 -0.62 12.28
N ALA A 39 -9.41 0.18 11.68
CA ALA A 39 -9.60 0.20 10.24
C ALA A 39 -8.35 0.66 9.48
N LEU A 40 -7.69 1.73 9.94
CA LEU A 40 -6.45 2.23 9.34
C LEU A 40 -5.31 1.22 9.46
N THR A 41 -5.13 0.60 10.63
CA THR A 41 -4.12 -0.45 10.81
C THR A 41 -4.32 -1.60 9.81
N LYS A 42 -5.56 -2.10 9.71
CA LYS A 42 -5.89 -3.17 8.75
C LYS A 42 -5.70 -2.72 7.30
N ALA A 43 -6.03 -1.47 6.97
CA ALA A 43 -5.85 -0.93 5.63
C ALA A 43 -4.36 -0.85 5.26
N ILE A 44 -3.49 -0.42 6.18
CA ILE A 44 -2.04 -0.39 5.98
C ILE A 44 -1.49 -1.80 5.78
N GLU A 45 -1.90 -2.78 6.59
CA GLU A 45 -1.47 -4.17 6.43
C GLU A 45 -1.86 -4.72 5.05
N ALA A 46 -3.10 -4.50 4.61
CA ALA A 46 -3.57 -4.93 3.31
C ALA A 46 -2.84 -4.22 2.16
N ALA A 47 -2.61 -2.91 2.28
CA ALA A 47 -1.89 -2.12 1.29
C ALA A 47 -0.43 -2.55 1.15
N ARG A 48 0.24 -2.87 2.26
CA ARG A 48 1.62 -3.41 2.23
C ARG A 48 1.67 -4.75 1.48
N ALA A 49 0.75 -5.66 1.77
CA ALA A 49 0.67 -6.94 1.07
C ALA A 49 0.36 -6.77 -0.43
N GLU A 50 -0.51 -5.83 -0.79
CA GLU A 50 -0.79 -5.51 -2.21
C GLU A 50 0.43 -4.92 -2.91
N LYS A 51 1.17 -4.03 -2.24
CA LYS A 51 2.40 -3.44 -2.76
C LYS A 51 3.44 -4.53 -3.05
N ASP A 52 3.69 -5.41 -2.09
CA ASP A 52 4.66 -6.50 -2.24
C ASP A 52 4.29 -7.40 -3.44
N ALA A 53 3.01 -7.80 -3.55
CA ALA A 53 2.53 -8.61 -4.67
C ALA A 53 2.64 -7.88 -6.03
N ALA A 54 2.42 -6.56 -6.06
CA ALA A 54 2.59 -5.75 -7.25
C ALA A 54 4.07 -5.64 -7.67
N GLU A 55 4.98 -5.51 -6.70
CA GLU A 55 6.44 -5.51 -6.93
C GLU A 55 6.92 -6.86 -7.48
N GLU A 56 6.47 -7.98 -6.88
CA GLU A 56 6.76 -9.33 -7.40
C GLU A 56 6.27 -9.48 -8.85
N ARG A 57 5.02 -9.07 -9.11
CA ARG A 57 4.44 -9.15 -10.46
C ARG A 57 5.20 -8.29 -11.47
N TRP A 58 5.69 -7.13 -11.03
CA TRP A 58 6.48 -6.24 -11.87
C TRP A 58 7.82 -6.89 -12.25
N LEU A 59 8.51 -7.53 -11.30
CA LEU A 59 9.74 -8.26 -11.56
C LEU A 59 9.54 -9.43 -12.54
N GLU A 60 8.49 -10.25 -12.36
CA GLU A 60 8.15 -11.35 -13.28
C GLU A 60 7.96 -10.84 -14.72
N LEU A 61 7.21 -9.74 -14.88
CA LEU A 61 6.92 -9.16 -16.19
C LEU A 61 8.15 -8.49 -16.83
N ALA A 62 9.04 -7.92 -16.02
CA ALA A 62 10.31 -7.38 -16.50
C ALA A 62 11.21 -8.51 -17.04
N GLU A 63 11.34 -9.62 -16.30
CA GLU A 63 12.11 -10.78 -16.73
C GLU A 63 11.59 -11.35 -18.06
N MET A 64 10.27 -11.51 -18.20
CA MET A 64 9.65 -11.95 -19.46
C MET A 64 9.83 -10.99 -20.64
N ALA A 65 10.04 -9.70 -20.37
CA ALA A 65 10.22 -8.67 -21.40
C ALA A 65 11.68 -8.51 -21.84
N GLU A 66 12.63 -8.87 -20.98
CA GLU A 66 14.08 -8.83 -21.26
C GLU A 66 14.62 -10.16 -21.81
N GLY A 67 13.91 -11.27 -21.59
CA GLY A 67 14.27 -12.63 -22.06
C GLY A 67 13.89 -12.99 -23.49
#